data_AF-A0A8X8WJB9-F1
#
_entry.id   AF-A0A8X8WJB9-F1
#
_cell.length_a   1.000
_cell.length_b   1.000
_cell.length_c   1.000
_cell.angle_alpha   90.00
_cell.angle_beta   90.00
_cell.angle_gamma   90.00
#
_symmetry.space_group_name_H-M   'P 1'
#
loop_
_entity.id
_entity.type
_entity.pdbx_description
1 polymer ?
#
loop_
_entity_poly.entity_id
_entity_poly.type
_entity_poly.pdbx_seq_one_letter_code
_entity_poly.pdbx_strand_id
1 'polypeptide(L)'
;MDNARVPNCWENLDEFVPERFLNSSIDAKGNDFEFIPFGSGRRMCPKMAMGHLNEELAELPRGIRGEDANTDPLPGLAVQKKNTLLIMPKSYDV
;
A
#
# COMPACT_ATOMS: atom_id res chain seq x y z
N MET A 1 -1.99 9.06 13.02
CA MET A 1 -2.98 8.13 13.59
C MET A 1 -3.91 7.78 12.45
N ASP A 2 -3.40 6.94 11.57
CA ASP A 2 -4.11 6.20 10.55
C ASP A 2 -4.64 4.92 11.21
N ASN A 3 -5.95 4.67 11.10
CA ASN A 3 -6.60 3.53 11.76
C ASN A 3 -6.48 2.22 10.95
N ALA A 4 -5.51 2.14 10.04
CA ALA A 4 -5.37 1.07 9.06
C ALA A 4 -5.15 -0.33 9.66
N ARG A 5 -4.75 -0.43 10.94
CA ARG A 5 -4.55 -1.69 11.67
C ARG A 5 -5.40 -1.81 12.94
N VAL A 6 -6.55 -1.16 12.96
CA VAL A 6 -7.48 -1.21 14.10
C VAL A 6 -8.51 -2.32 13.85
N PRO A 7 -8.64 -3.35 14.73
CA PRO A 7 -9.52 -4.50 14.52
C PRO A 7 -10.99 -4.17 14.30
N ASN A 8 -11.45 -3.01 14.78
CA ASN A 8 -12.83 -2.57 14.64
C ASN A 8 -13.09 -1.75 13.37
N CYS A 9 -12.03 -1.40 12.61
CA CYS A 9 -12.14 -0.61 11.38
C CYS A 9 -12.03 -1.47 10.12
N TRP A 10 -11.29 -2.59 10.19
CA TRP A 10 -10.99 -3.40 9.01
C TRP A 10 -10.99 -4.89 9.36
N GLU A 11 -11.67 -5.70 8.54
CA GLU A 11 -11.57 -7.16 8.57
C GLU A 11 -10.29 -7.64 7.88
N ASN A 12 -9.75 -8.78 8.32
CA ASN A 12 -8.53 -9.41 7.78
C ASN A 12 -7.32 -8.45 7.72
N LEU A 13 -6.99 -7.83 8.87
CA LEU A 13 -5.94 -6.80 9.00
C LEU A 13 -4.56 -7.19 8.49
N ASP A 14 -4.22 -8.47 8.62
CA ASP A 14 -2.91 -9.00 8.25
C ASP A 14 -2.88 -9.54 6.81
N GLU A 15 -4.00 -9.46 6.08
CA GLU A 15 -4.12 -9.92 4.70
C GLU A 15 -4.12 -8.77 3.70
N PHE A 16 -3.40 -8.95 2.60
CA PHE A 16 -3.44 -8.03 1.47
C PHE A 16 -4.68 -8.32 0.61
N VAL A 17 -5.77 -7.57 0.85
CA VAL A 17 -7.07 -7.71 0.15
C VAL A 17 -7.37 -6.44 -0.64
N PRO A 18 -6.80 -6.24 -1.85
CA PRO A 18 -7.01 -5.03 -2.65
C PRO A 18 -8.47 -4.86 -3.12
N GLU A 19 -9.22 -5.94 -3.23
CA GLU A 19 -10.62 -5.95 -3.69
C GLU A 19 -11.56 -5.14 -2.79
N ARG A 20 -11.17 -4.89 -1.52
CA ARG A 20 -11.96 -4.07 -0.59
C ARG A 20 -12.12 -2.61 -1.04
N PHE A 21 -11.24 -2.15 -1.92
CA PHE A 21 -11.30 -0.82 -2.50
C PHE A 21 -12.07 -0.80 -3.84
N LEU A 22 -12.34 -1.98 -4.42
CA LEU A 22 -13.06 -2.09 -5.67
C LEU A 22 -14.56 -1.86 -5.43
N ASN A 23 -15.14 -0.88 -6.12
CA ASN A 23 -16.53 -0.48 -5.97
C ASN A 23 -16.93 -0.02 -4.54
N SER A 24 -15.95 0.33 -3.69
CA SER A 24 -16.23 0.94 -2.40
C SER A 24 -16.30 2.47 -2.52
N SER A 25 -16.91 3.13 -1.54
CA SER A 25 -16.96 4.59 -1.46
C SER A 25 -15.70 5.19 -0.84
N ILE A 26 -14.71 4.36 -0.46
CA ILE A 26 -13.51 4.77 0.27
C ILE A 26 -12.58 5.52 -0.69
N ASP A 27 -12.18 6.74 -0.33
CA ASP A 27 -11.26 7.55 -1.11
C ASP A 27 -9.96 7.88 -0.33
N ALA A 28 -8.88 8.11 -1.09
CA ALA A 28 -7.59 8.52 -0.52
C ALA A 28 -7.50 10.05 -0.28
N LYS A 29 -8.62 10.79 -0.37
CA LYS A 29 -8.67 12.25 -0.24
C LYS A 29 -8.80 12.70 1.21
N GLY A 30 -8.72 11.78 2.15
CA GLY A 30 -8.67 12.04 3.58
C GLY A 30 -10.01 12.42 4.21
N ASN A 31 -11.12 12.03 3.57
CA ASN A 31 -12.45 12.05 4.18
C ASN A 31 -12.73 10.77 4.97
N ASP A 32 -12.10 9.66 4.58
CA ASP A 32 -12.22 8.37 5.24
C ASP A 32 -11.12 8.19 6.30
N PHE A 33 -11.45 8.39 7.57
CA PHE A 33 -10.47 8.32 8.68
C PHE A 33 -9.89 6.92 8.91
N GLU A 34 -10.53 5.90 8.36
CA GLU A 34 -10.04 4.53 8.34
C GLU A 34 -8.92 4.35 7.29
N PHE A 35 -8.84 5.24 6.30
CA PHE A 35 -7.90 5.20 5.17
C PHE A 35 -7.32 6.59 4.81
N ILE A 36 -6.18 6.95 5.42
CA ILE A 36 -5.50 8.26 5.21
C ILE A 36 -4.00 8.10 4.84
N PRO A 37 -3.67 7.39 3.74
CA PRO A 37 -2.28 7.11 3.35
C PRO A 37 -1.46 8.38 3.06
N PHE A 38 -2.13 9.47 2.67
CA PHE A 38 -1.52 10.76 2.37
C PHE A 38 -1.83 11.85 3.42
N GLY A 39 -2.39 11.45 4.57
CA GLY A 39 -2.88 12.37 5.60
C GLY A 39 -4.17 13.10 5.21
N SER A 40 -4.57 14.07 6.03
CA SER A 40 -5.79 14.86 5.83
C SER A 40 -5.63 16.32 6.28
N GLY A 41 -6.57 17.18 5.88
CA GLY A 41 -6.63 18.60 6.24
C GLY A 41 -5.45 19.44 5.73
N ARG A 42 -5.04 20.46 6.51
CA ARG A 42 -3.99 21.43 6.10
C ARG A 42 -2.59 20.85 5.93
N ARG A 43 -2.36 19.60 6.38
CA ARG A 43 -1.07 18.91 6.31
C ARG A 43 -1.12 17.68 5.41
N MET A 44 -2.19 17.54 4.62
CA MET A 44 -2.29 16.52 3.58
C MET A 44 -1.15 16.65 2.58
N CYS A 45 -0.64 15.52 2.08
CA CYS A 45 0.43 15.50 1.10
C CYS A 45 0.00 16.29 -0.15
N PRO A 46 0.72 17.35 -0.55
CA PRO A 46 0.34 18.13 -1.75
C PRO A 46 0.58 17.36 -3.07
N LYS A 47 1.24 16.20 -3.02
CA LYS A 47 1.63 15.39 -4.20
C LYS A 47 0.91 14.02 -4.29
N MET A 48 -0.32 13.89 -3.78
CA MET A 48 -1.06 12.61 -3.81
C MET A 48 -1.21 12.05 -5.24
N ALA A 49 -1.57 12.89 -6.21
CA ALA A 49 -1.74 12.48 -7.60
C ALA A 49 -0.48 11.85 -8.20
N MET A 50 0.71 12.34 -7.81
CA MET A 50 1.97 11.76 -8.24
C MET A 50 2.22 10.38 -7.63
N GLY A 51 1.75 10.15 -6.39
CA GLY A 51 1.80 8.84 -5.76
C GLY A 51 1.04 7.78 -6.56
N HIS A 52 -0.19 8.11 -6.99
CA HIS A 52 -1.01 7.22 -7.81
C HIS A 52 -0.44 6.94 -9.19
N LEU A 53 0.20 7.93 -9.83
CA LEU A 53 0.82 7.75 -11.14
C LEU A 53 2.09 6.88 -11.11
N ASN A 54 2.76 6.83 -9.97
CA ASN A 54 4.01 6.09 -9.78
C ASN A 54 3.80 4.69 -9.19
N GLU A 55 2.55 4.21 -9.08
CA GLU A 55 2.29 2.83 -8.67
C GLU A 55 2.69 1.87 -9.79
N GLU A 56 3.85 1.23 -9.62
CA GLU A 56 4.30 0.14 -10.48
C GLU A 56 3.95 -1.21 -9.85
N LEU A 57 3.20 -2.02 -10.59
CA LEU A 57 2.98 -3.42 -10.22
C LEU A 57 4.17 -4.25 -10.69
N ALA A 58 4.87 -4.88 -9.74
CA ALA A 58 6.01 -5.73 -10.02
C ALA A 58 5.75 -7.16 -9.52
N GLU A 59 6.26 -8.15 -10.27
CA GLU A 59 6.16 -9.55 -9.87
C GLU A 59 7.41 -10.05 -9.18
N LEU A 60 7.23 -11.04 -8.30
CA LEU A 60 8.35 -11.77 -7.73
C LEU A 60 9.01 -12.68 -8.79
N PRO A 61 10.33 -12.83 -8.77
CA PRO A 61 11.06 -13.75 -9.62
C PRO A 61 10.52 -15.17 -9.55
N ARG A 62 10.50 -15.85 -10.72
CA ARG A 62 10.15 -17.27 -10.81
C ARG A 62 11.04 -18.08 -9.87
N GLY A 63 10.44 -18.73 -8.88
CA GLY A 63 11.12 -19.53 -7.86
C GLY A 63 11.13 -18.93 -6.45
N ILE A 64 10.77 -17.66 -6.28
CA ILE A 64 10.51 -17.07 -4.96
C ILE A 64 9.01 -17.20 -4.69
N ARG A 65 8.63 -17.91 -3.62
CA ARG A 65 7.23 -17.94 -3.16
C ARG A 65 6.94 -16.65 -2.40
N GLY A 66 5.69 -16.18 -2.44
CA GLY A 66 5.28 -14.97 -1.73
C GLY A 66 5.59 -15.02 -0.23
N GLU A 67 5.49 -16.20 0.37
CA GLU A 67 5.82 -16.48 1.78
C GLU A 67 7.32 -16.36 2.12
N ASP A 68 8.21 -16.47 1.13
CA ASP A 68 9.65 -16.34 1.34
C ASP A 68 10.10 -14.86 1.29
N ALA A 69 9.22 -13.93 0.90
CA ALA A 69 9.52 -12.51 0.84
C ALA A 69 9.35 -11.84 2.21
N ASN A 70 10.43 -11.27 2.75
CA ASN A 70 10.36 -10.50 3.99
C ASN A 70 9.58 -9.18 3.76
N THR A 71 8.45 -9.04 4.44
CA THR A 71 7.60 -7.83 4.44
C THR A 71 7.70 -7.04 5.74
N ASP A 72 8.64 -7.38 6.63
CA ASP A 72 8.83 -6.70 7.89
C ASP A 72 9.22 -5.23 7.64
N PRO A 73 8.54 -4.29 8.29
CA PRO A 73 8.86 -2.88 8.15
C PRO A 73 10.17 -2.57 8.87
N LEU A 74 11.09 -1.88 8.19
CA LEU A 74 12.20 -1.21 8.84
C LEU A 74 11.70 0.15 9.37
N PRO A 75 11.84 0.44 10.67
CA PRO A 75 11.43 1.72 11.24
C PRO A 75 12.19 2.90 10.61
N GLY A 76 11.49 3.99 10.30
CA GLY A 76 12.09 5.18 9.70
C GLY A 76 11.04 6.24 9.35
N LEU A 77 11.50 7.39 8.82
CA LEU A 77 10.61 8.47 8.35
C LEU A 77 9.67 7.98 7.22
N ALA A 78 10.20 7.14 6.34
CA ALA A 78 9.42 6.34 5.41
C ALA A 78 9.70 4.87 5.73
N VAL A 79 8.65 4.06 5.88
CA VAL A 79 8.80 2.63 6.09
C VAL A 79 9.44 2.02 4.85
N GLN A 80 10.53 1.29 5.05
CA GLN A 80 11.22 0.56 3.99
C GLN A 80 11.11 -0.94 4.28
N LYS A 81 11.21 -1.77 3.24
CA LYS A 81 11.38 -3.21 3.44
C LYS A 81 12.77 -3.47 4.03
N LYS A 82 12.87 -4.43 4.96
CA LYS A 82 14.16 -4.79 5.59
C LYS A 82 15.19 -5.33 4.59
N ASN A 83 14.72 -5.99 3.54
CA ASN A 83 15.55 -6.59 2.50
C ASN A 83 15.15 -6.06 1.12
N THR A 84 16.13 -5.90 0.23
CA THR A 84 15.88 -5.57 -1.18
C THR A 84 15.15 -6.73 -1.85
N LEU A 85 14.02 -6.43 -2.50
CA LEU A 85 13.34 -7.41 -3.34
C LEU A 85 13.92 -7.37 -4.75
N LEU A 86 14.27 -8.56 -5.25
CA LEU A 86 14.47 -8.75 -6.68
C LEU A 86 13.08 -8.77 -7.31
N ILE A 87 12.86 -7.95 -8.33
CA ILE A 87 11.58 -7.83 -9.03
C ILE A 87 11.77 -8.14 -10.51
N MET A 88 10.77 -8.80 -11.09
CA MET A 88 10.71 -9.03 -12.53
C MET A 88 9.79 -7.99 -13.16
N PRO A 89 10.27 -7.18 -14.11
CA PRO A 89 9.40 -6.27 -14.84
C PRO A 89 8.43 -7.09 -15.71
N LYS A 90 7.15 -6.75 -15.65
CA LYS A 90 6.15 -7.26 -16.57
C LYS A 90 5.93 -6.26 -17.69
N SER A 91 6.07 -6.71 -18.93
CA SER A 91 5.59 -5.95 -20.08
C SER A 91 4.06 -5.99 -20.08
N TYR A 92 3.44 -4.82 -19.97
CA TYR A 92 2.02 -4.67 -20.31
C TYR A 92 1.92 -4.47 -21.82
N ASP A 93 1.29 -5.43 -22.51
CA ASP A 93 0.80 -5.17 -23.87
C ASP A 93 -0.45 -4.28 -23.74
N VAL A 94 -0.38 -3.10 -24.36
CA VAL A 94 -1.49 -2.12 -24.46
C VAL A 94 -2.34 -2.43 -25.68
#